data_AF-A0A7X9A6B8-F1
#
_entry.id   AF-A0A7X9A6B8-F1
#
_cell.length_a   1.000
_cell.length_b   1.000
_cell.length_c   1.000
_cell.angle_alpha   90.00
_cell.angle_beta   90.00
_cell.angle_gamma   90.00
#
_symmetry.space_group_name_H-M   'P 1'
#
loop_
_entity.id
_entity.type
_entity.pdbx_description
1 polymer ?
#
loop_
_entity_poly.entity_id
_entity_poly.type
_entity_poly.pdbx_seq_one_letter_code
_entity_poly.pdbx_strand_id
1 'polypeptide(L)'
;MRCSEIIEKKRNGEVLNRNEMNFLIDGYVKGLIPDYQIAAFLMAIYFQGLTEEETIYLTEAMINSGEKIDLSFLTGVKADKHSTGGVGDKTTLVL
;
A
#
# COMPACT_ATOMS: atom_id res chain seq x y z
N MET A 1 -14.46 -5.54 -13.39
CA MET A 1 -13.01 -5.69 -13.18
C MET A 1 -12.82 -6.91 -12.29
N ARG A 2 -12.00 -7.88 -12.70
CA ARG A 2 -11.69 -9.07 -11.89
C ARG A 2 -10.27 -8.95 -11.35
N CYS A 3 -10.02 -9.42 -10.13
CA CYS A 3 -8.67 -9.42 -9.54
C CYS A 3 -7.64 -10.13 -10.45
N SER A 4 -8.03 -11.22 -11.11
CA SER A 4 -7.17 -11.97 -12.04
C SER A 4 -6.69 -11.13 -13.23
N GLU A 5 -7.51 -10.20 -13.73
CA GLU A 5 -7.15 -9.32 -14.86
C GLU A 5 -6.09 -8.31 -14.43
N ILE A 6 -6.18 -7.80 -13.19
CA ILE A 6 -5.21 -6.86 -12.63
C ILE A 6 -3.87 -7.56 -12.37
N ILE A 7 -3.91 -8.79 -11.84
CA ILE A 7 -2.71 -9.62 -11.64
C ILE A 7 -2.03 -9.89 -12.98
N GLU A 8 -2.78 -10.29 -14.01
CA GLU A 8 -2.26 -10.53 -15.34
C GLU A 8 -1.61 -9.28 -15.95
N LYS A 9 -2.30 -8.14 -15.85
CA LYS A 9 -1.80 -6.84 -16.30
C LYS A 9 -0.47 -6.50 -15.63
N LYS A 10 -0.40 -6.57 -14.30
CA LYS A 10 0.84 -6.30 -13.55
C LYS A 10 1.92 -7.32 -13.88
N ARG A 11 1.60 -8.62 -13.99
CA ARG A 11 2.55 -9.68 -14.39
C ARG A 11 3.19 -9.38 -15.74
N ASN A 12 2.44 -8.80 -16.68
CA ASN A 12 2.91 -8.43 -18.01
C ASN A 12 3.71 -7.10 -18.03
N GLY A 13 3.95 -6.47 -16.88
CA GLY A 13 4.70 -5.22 -16.76
C GLY A 13 3.88 -3.97 -17.10
N GLU A 14 2.57 -4.08 -17.22
CA GLU A 14 1.70 -2.95 -17.51
C GLU A 14 1.42 -2.11 -16.24
N VAL A 15 1.14 -0.82 -16.45
CA VAL A 15 0.86 0.14 -15.39
C VAL A 15 -0.60 0.06 -14.96
N LEU A 16 -0.83 -0.04 -13.65
CA LEU A 16 -2.15 -0.01 -13.04
C LEU A 16 -2.60 1.43 -12.82
N ASN A 17 -3.87 1.69 -13.10
CA ASN A 17 -4.48 2.96 -12.78
C ASN A 17 -5.00 2.98 -11.33
N ARG A 18 -5.34 4.18 -10.86
CA ARG A 18 -5.86 4.43 -9.52
C ARG A 18 -7.10 3.60 -9.17
N ASN A 19 -8.02 3.39 -10.12
CA ASN A 19 -9.25 2.63 -9.87
C ASN A 19 -8.97 1.14 -9.69
N GLU A 20 -8.03 0.58 -10.46
CA GLU A 20 -7.57 -0.80 -10.32
C GLU A 20 -6.93 -1.03 -8.94
N MET A 21 -6.08 -0.10 -8.49
CA MET A 21 -5.45 -0.17 -7.18
C MET A 21 -6.47 -0.07 -6.04
N ASN A 22 -7.40 0.90 -6.11
CA ASN A 22 -8.47 1.05 -5.13
C ASN A 22 -9.37 -0.20 -5.07
N PHE A 23 -9.73 -0.78 -6.22
CA PHE A 23 -10.50 -2.01 -6.28
C PHE A 23 -9.81 -3.18 -5.56
N LEU A 24 -8.50 -3.36 -5.79
CA LEU A 24 -7.72 -4.41 -5.12
C LEU A 24 -7.70 -4.24 -3.60
N ILE A 25 -7.35 -3.05 -3.13
CA ILE A 25 -7.18 -2.82 -1.69
C ILE A 25 -8.54 -2.86 -0.96
N ASP A 26 -9.57 -2.19 -1.49
CA ASP A 26 -10.90 -2.20 -0.90
C ASP A 26 -11.50 -3.61 -0.90
N GLY A 27 -11.36 -4.35 -2.01
CA GLY A 27 -11.80 -5.74 -2.12
C GLY A 27 -11.10 -6.67 -1.14
N TYR A 28 -9.80 -6.51 -0.94
CA TYR A 28 -9.04 -7.31 0.02
C TYR A 28 -9.43 -7.00 1.47
N VAL A 29 -9.49 -5.71 1.84
CA VAL A 29 -9.86 -5.28 3.20
C VAL A 29 -11.27 -5.72 3.57
N LYS A 30 -12.20 -5.76 2.60
CA LYS A 30 -13.57 -6.27 2.78
C LYS A 30 -13.69 -7.80 2.77
N GLY A 31 -12.59 -8.53 2.60
CA GLY A 31 -12.58 -10.00 2.52
C GLY A 31 -13.21 -10.57 1.24
N LEU A 32 -13.37 -9.76 0.19
CA LEU A 32 -13.94 -10.16 -1.10
C LEU A 32 -12.89 -10.73 -2.05
N ILE A 33 -11.62 -10.36 -1.86
CA ILE A 33 -10.48 -10.90 -2.60
C ILE A 33 -9.71 -11.82 -1.65
N PRO A 34 -9.56 -13.11 -1.96
CA PRO A 34 -8.87 -14.06 -1.10
C PRO A 34 -7.35 -13.89 -1.15
N ASP A 35 -6.68 -14.28 -0.06
CA ASP A 35 -5.24 -14.11 0.16
C ASP A 35 -4.38 -14.66 -1.00
N TYR A 36 -4.77 -15.77 -1.62
CA TYR A 36 -4.01 -16.36 -2.73
C TYR A 36 -3.95 -15.46 -3.97
N GLN A 37 -4.94 -14.59 -4.19
CA GLN A 37 -4.91 -13.62 -5.28
C GLN A 37 -3.99 -12.44 -4.94
N ILE A 38 -4.01 -11.97 -3.69
CA ILE A 38 -3.09 -10.93 -3.23
C ILE A 38 -1.65 -11.41 -3.20
N ALA A 39 -1.39 -12.66 -2.78
CA ALA A 39 -0.06 -13.26 -2.85
C ALA A 39 0.48 -13.28 -4.29
N ALA A 40 -0.36 -13.64 -5.27
CA ALA A 40 0.01 -13.60 -6.68
C ALA A 40 0.27 -12.17 -7.18
N PHE A 41 -0.54 -11.19 -6.76
CA PHE A 41 -0.33 -9.78 -7.08
C PHE A 41 0.98 -9.23 -6.51
N LEU A 42 1.29 -9.54 -5.24
CA LEU A 42 2.53 -9.13 -4.57
C LEU A 42 3.76 -9.73 -5.27
N MET A 43 3.68 -10.99 -5.71
CA MET A 43 4.76 -11.60 -6.47
C MET A 43 4.93 -10.95 -7.85
N ALA A 44 3.84 -10.54 -8.52
CA ALA A 44 3.92 -9.79 -9.76
C ALA A 44 4.60 -8.42 -9.56
N ILE A 45 4.28 -7.70 -8.46
CA ILE A 45 4.96 -6.47 -8.07
C ILE A 45 6.45 -6.72 -7.79
N TYR A 46 6.79 -7.80 -7.08
CA TYR A 46 8.18 -8.11 -6.77
C TYR A 46 9.06 -8.20 -8.03
N PHE A 47 8.54 -8.81 -9.11
CA PHE A 47 9.27 -8.96 -10.36
C PHE A 47 9.21 -7.74 -11.30
N GLN A 48 8.06 -7.05 -11.37
CA GLN A 48 7.85 -5.97 -12.35
C GLN A 48 8.00 -4.56 -11.75
N GLY A 49 8.00 -4.47 -10.43
CA GLY A 49 7.96 -3.21 -9.70
C GLY A 49 6.61 -2.48 -9.82
N LEU A 50 6.61 -1.28 -9.26
CA LEU A 50 5.58 -0.26 -9.41
C LEU A 50 6.25 1.02 -9.90
N THR A 51 5.55 1.80 -10.72
CA THR A 51 5.97 3.19 -10.97
C THR A 51 5.79 4.04 -9.70
N GLU A 52 6.33 5.26 -9.71
CA GLU A 52 6.12 6.23 -8.64
C GLU A 52 4.62 6.53 -8.46
N GLU A 53 3.88 6.74 -9.55
CA GLU A 53 2.43 6.96 -9.50
C GLU A 53 1.69 5.75 -8.92
N GLU A 54 2.03 4.54 -9.32
CA GLU A 54 1.41 3.33 -8.77
C GLU A 54 1.69 3.16 -7.27
N THR A 55 2.90 3.53 -6.83
CA THR A 55 3.29 3.51 -5.41
C THR A 55 2.46 4.52 -4.61
N ILE A 56 2.22 5.72 -5.17
CA ILE A 56 1.32 6.71 -4.58
C ILE A 56 -0.10 6.16 -4.49
N TYR A 57 -0.61 5.55 -5.57
CA TYR A 57 -1.98 5.00 -5.58
C TYR A 57 -2.16 3.89 -4.54
N LEU A 58 -1.18 2.99 -4.40
CA LEU A 58 -1.20 1.94 -3.39
C LEU A 58 -1.21 2.54 -1.98
N THR A 59 -0.32 3.51 -1.72
CA THR A 59 -0.22 4.19 -0.43
C THR A 59 -1.52 4.91 -0.07
N GLU A 60 -2.11 5.66 -1.00
CA GLU A 60 -3.37 6.37 -0.77
C GLU A 60 -4.55 5.40 -0.58
N ALA A 61 -4.62 4.31 -1.33
CA ALA A 61 -5.64 3.29 -1.15
C ALA A 61 -5.58 2.66 0.25
N MET A 62 -4.36 2.38 0.75
CA MET A 62 -4.15 1.87 2.11
C MET A 62 -4.52 2.92 3.18
N ILE A 63 -4.10 4.18 3.00
CA ILE A 63 -4.46 5.31 3.90
C ILE A 63 -5.99 5.46 4.01
N ASN A 64 -6.71 5.28 2.90
CA ASN A 64 -8.17 5.43 2.85
C ASN A 64 -8.93 4.17 3.28
N SER A 65 -8.25 3.06 3.60
CA SER A 65 -8.90 1.82 4.01
C SER A 65 -9.35 1.80 5.47
N GLY A 66 -8.97 2.81 6.26
CA GLY A 66 -9.29 2.89 7.68
C GLY A 66 -9.45 4.32 8.18
N GLU A 67 -9.37 4.47 9.50
CA GLU A 67 -9.49 5.77 10.16
C GLU A 67 -8.22 6.61 10.02
N LYS A 68 -8.41 7.94 10.01
CA LYS A 68 -7.31 8.91 9.99
C LYS A 68 -7.33 9.69 11.30
N ILE A 69 -6.18 9.74 11.95
CA ILE A 69 -6.03 10.48 13.20
C ILE A 69 -5.91 11.97 12.86
N ASP A 70 -6.80 12.78 13.41
CA ASP A 70 -6.70 14.24 13.36
C ASP A 70 -5.88 14.76 14.54
N LEU A 71 -4.73 15.37 14.24
CA LEU A 71 -3.83 16.01 15.21
C LEU A 71 -3.94 17.54 15.19
N SER A 72 -5.02 18.08 14.61
CA SER A 72 -5.29 19.53 14.55
C SER A 72 -5.41 20.18 15.93
N PHE A 73 -5.83 19.41 16.94
CA PHE A 73 -5.96 19.87 18.32
C PHE A 73 -4.61 20.19 19.00
N LEU A 74 -3.48 19.67 18.47
CA LEU A 74 -2.14 19.96 18.97
C LEU A 74 -1.56 21.21 18.28
N THR A 75 -1.20 22.21 19.07
CA THR A 75 -0.52 23.41 18.59
C THR A 75 0.93 23.12 18.20
N GLY A 76 1.38 23.64 17.06
CA GLY A 76 2.76 23.49 16.57
C GLY A 76 2.91 22.46 15.43
N VAL A 77 4.15 22.23 15.03
CA VAL A 77 4.50 21.26 13.98
C VAL A 77 4.55 19.86 14.59
N LYS A 78 3.87 18.91 13.95
CA LYS A 78 3.91 17.49 14.32
C LYS A 78 4.96 16.82 13.45
N ALA A 79 5.92 16.16 14.08
CA ALA A 79 6.95 15.38 13.42
C ALA A 79 6.84 13.92 13.87
N ASP A 80 7.15 13.01 12.96
CA ASP A 80 7.20 11.58 13.23
C ASP A 80 8.51 11.01 12.67
N LYS A 81 8.97 9.89 13.24
CA LYS A 81 10.16 9.18 12.80
C LYS A 81 9.84 7.71 12.58
N HIS A 82 10.21 7.23 11.40
CA HIS A 82 10.12 5.81 11.04
C HIS A 82 11.51 5.23 10.73
N SER A 83 11.69 3.93 10.98
CA SER A 83 12.89 3.16 10.59
C SER A 83 12.49 2.06 9.62
N THR A 84 13.23 1.87 8.54
CA THR A 84 13.01 0.75 7.61
C THR A 84 13.44 -0.60 8.19
N GLY A 85 14.21 -0.58 9.28
CA GLY A 85 14.71 -1.77 9.98
C GLY A 85 16.20 -1.70 10.27
N GLY A 86 16.64 -2.41 11.31
CA GLY A 86 18.05 -2.49 11.71
C GLY A 86 18.25 -3.37 12.94
N VAL A 87 19.35 -4.11 12.99
CA VAL A 87 19.66 -4.97 14.15
C VAL A 87 20.17 -4.10 15.29
N GLY A 88 19.39 -4.04 16.38
CA GLY A 88 19.72 -3.21 17.55
C GLY A 88 19.40 -1.72 17.39
N ASP A 89 18.56 -1.33 16.42
CA ASP A 89 18.10 0.05 16.28
C ASP A 89 17.17 0.42 17.46
N LYS A 90 17.71 1.22 18.38
CA LYS A 90 17.00 1.75 19.57
C LYS A 90 16.68 3.24 19.44
N THR A 91 16.81 3.82 18.25
CA THR A 91 16.68 5.27 18.02
C THR A 91 15.35 5.81 18.55
N THR A 92 14.24 5.12 18.28
CA THR A 92 12.89 5.54 18.70
C THR A 92 12.70 5.59 20.23
N LEU A 93 13.56 4.93 21.02
CA LEU A 93 13.50 5.03 22.48
C LEU A 93 14.16 6.30 23.04
N VAL A 94 15.06 6.92 22.28
CA VAL A 94 15.91 8.03 22.74
C VAL A 94 15.55 9.34 22.06
N LEU A 95 15.24 9.30 20.76
CA LEU A 95 14.85 10.45 19.95
C LEU A 95 13.39 10.82 20.23
#